data_AF-A0A946VWY7-F1
#
_entry.id   AF-A0A946VWY7-F1
#
_cell.length_a   1.000
_cell.length_b   1.000
_cell.length_c   1.000
_cell.angle_alpha   90.00
_cell.angle_beta   90.00
_cell.angle_gamma   90.00
#
_symmetry.space_group_name_H-M   'P 1'
#
loop_
_entity.id
_entity.type
_entity.pdbx_description
1 polymer ?
#
loop_
_entity_poly.entity_id
_entity_poly.type
_entity_poly.pdbx_seq_one_letter_code
_entity_poly.pdbx_strand_id
1 'polypeptide(L)'
;MVIKPRVRGFMCVTAHPEGCRQNVKNQIDYVKRCGPIADLPKRVLVIGASTGYGLASRITAAFAGGAGTLGLFFEKPGSEKKPATAGWYNSAAFHECAEAEGLYARSINGDAFSNEIKQQTIEAIKQDFGQVDLVVYSLASPRRQHPDSGEVFNSTLKPIGKDITQRGINTDKKEIQQVTLTAASDEDIANTVAVMGGEAQAGGPVAAPAAPAHRARAPRRIPRAERDGSVS
;
A
#
# COMPACT_ATOMS: atom_id res chain seq x y z
N MET A 1 25.47 9.68 8.70
CA MET A 1 25.05 11.10 8.56
C MET A 1 23.93 11.40 9.55
N VAL A 2 23.82 12.63 10.06
CA VAL A 2 22.64 13.05 10.85
C VAL A 2 21.48 13.35 9.90
N ILE A 3 20.37 12.62 10.04
CA ILE A 3 19.19 12.76 9.16
C ILE A 3 18.15 13.63 9.86
N LYS A 4 17.77 14.75 9.23
CA LYS A 4 16.67 15.61 9.68
C LYS A 4 15.48 15.53 8.73
N PRO A 5 14.25 15.77 9.21
CA PRO A 5 13.08 15.88 8.35
C PRO A 5 13.27 17.01 7.33
N ARG A 6 12.96 16.74 6.06
CA ARG A 6 12.95 17.73 4.98
C ARG A 6 11.59 17.68 4.31
N VAL A 7 10.65 18.47 4.83
CA VAL A 7 9.23 18.47 4.43
C VAL A 7 8.93 19.68 3.56
N ARG A 8 8.15 19.47 2.50
CA ARG A 8 7.55 20.50 1.64
C ARG A 8 6.13 20.08 1.30
N GLY A 9 5.14 20.82 1.79
CA GLY A 9 3.73 20.44 1.71
C GLY A 9 3.49 19.09 2.38
N PHE A 10 3.10 18.10 1.58
CA PHE A 10 2.87 16.71 2.01
C PHE A 10 4.03 15.76 1.68
N MET A 11 5.11 16.25 1.07
CA MET A 11 6.27 15.42 0.69
C MET A 11 7.41 15.58 1.71
N CYS A 12 7.83 14.46 2.30
CA CYS A 12 9.09 14.38 3.04
C CYS A 12 10.15 13.67 2.19
N VAL A 13 11.25 14.36 1.87
CA VAL A 13 12.32 13.82 0.99
C VAL A 13 13.42 13.06 1.75
N THR A 14 13.25 12.88 3.06
CA THR A 14 14.14 12.10 3.93
C THR A 14 13.34 11.07 4.72
N ALA A 15 13.95 9.94 5.03
CA ALA A 15 13.42 8.93 5.93
C ALA A 15 14.51 8.55 6.94
N HIS A 16 14.14 8.39 8.22
CA HIS A 16 15.07 8.01 9.27
C HIS A 16 15.02 6.48 9.47
N PRO A 17 16.14 5.74 9.30
CA PRO A 17 16.13 4.28 9.35
C PRO A 17 15.63 3.75 10.70
N GLU A 18 16.19 4.27 11.80
CA GLU A 18 15.80 3.84 13.15
C GLU A 18 14.34 4.18 13.48
N GLY A 19 13.83 5.32 12.99
CA GLY A 19 12.44 5.70 13.19
C GLY A 19 11.49 4.79 12.42
N CYS A 20 11.85 4.40 11.20
CA CYS A 20 11.10 3.42 10.41
C CYS A 20 11.09 2.05 11.10
N ARG A 21 12.26 1.58 11.59
CA ARG A 21 12.39 0.32 12.33
C ARG A 21 11.51 0.30 13.58
N GLN A 22 11.58 1.35 14.40
CA GLN A 22 10.73 1.47 15.59
C GLN A 22 9.24 1.53 15.22
N ASN A 23 8.87 2.20 14.14
CA ASN A 23 7.49 2.26 13.68
C ASN A 23 6.95 0.88 13.23
N VAL A 24 7.77 0.06 12.56
CA VAL A 24 7.43 -1.32 12.22
C VAL A 24 7.27 -2.15 13.49
N LYS A 25 8.22 -2.05 14.42
CA LYS A 25 8.14 -2.75 15.71
C LYS A 25 6.87 -2.40 16.48
N ASN A 26 6.50 -1.12 16.54
CA ASN A 26 5.28 -0.67 17.21
C ASN A 26 4.00 -1.31 16.61
N GLN A 27 3.96 -1.47 15.29
CA GLN A 27 2.83 -2.14 14.61
C GLN A 27 2.81 -3.64 14.88
N ILE A 28 3.97 -4.30 14.92
CA ILE A 28 4.10 -5.71 15.31
C ILE A 28 3.65 -5.92 16.76
N ASP A 29 4.17 -5.10 17.68
CA ASP A 29 3.79 -5.14 19.11
C ASP A 29 2.28 -4.89 19.28
N TYR A 30 1.69 -4.03 18.43
CA TYR A 30 0.24 -3.84 18.40
C TYR A 30 -0.51 -5.12 18.04
N VAL A 31 -0.18 -5.76 16.91
CA VAL A 31 -0.92 -6.95 16.47
C VAL A 31 -0.72 -8.13 17.42
N LYS A 32 0.47 -8.29 18.00
CA LYS A 32 0.75 -9.32 19.01
C LYS A 32 -0.09 -9.12 20.27
N ARG A 33 -0.25 -7.88 20.74
CA ARG A 33 -1.09 -7.56 21.90
C ARG A 33 -2.56 -7.86 21.65
N CYS A 34 -3.05 -7.70 20.41
CA CYS A 34 -4.42 -8.07 20.04
C CYS A 34 -4.64 -9.61 20.07
N GLY A 35 -3.57 -10.40 20.09
CA GLY A 35 -3.61 -11.85 20.10
C GLY A 35 -3.61 -12.46 18.70
N PRO A 36 -3.41 -13.79 18.60
CA PRO A 36 -3.42 -14.50 17.33
C PRO A 36 -4.83 -14.46 16.71
N ILE A 37 -4.89 -14.39 15.39
CA ILE A 37 -6.15 -14.45 14.63
C ILE A 37 -6.27 -15.86 14.05
N ALA A 38 -7.33 -16.57 14.46
CA ALA A 38 -7.62 -17.91 13.96
C ALA A 38 -7.89 -17.91 12.46
N ASP A 39 -7.57 -19.03 11.80
CA ASP A 39 -7.89 -19.29 10.39
C ASP A 39 -7.35 -18.27 9.38
N LEU A 40 -6.27 -17.54 9.73
CA LEU A 40 -5.58 -16.71 8.76
C LEU A 40 -4.84 -17.55 7.70
N PRO A 41 -4.81 -17.07 6.44
CA PRO A 41 -4.03 -17.67 5.36
C PRO A 41 -2.55 -17.86 5.74
N LYS A 42 -1.94 -18.96 5.30
CA LYS A 42 -0.57 -19.34 5.71
C LYS A 42 0.49 -18.95 4.70
N ARG A 43 0.11 -18.71 3.43
CA ARG A 43 1.00 -18.28 2.36
C ARG A 43 0.43 -17.05 1.70
N VAL A 44 1.01 -15.88 1.99
CA VAL A 44 0.42 -14.59 1.63
C VAL A 44 1.32 -13.82 0.68
N LEU A 45 0.76 -13.42 -0.46
CA LEU A 45 1.34 -12.44 -1.37
C LEU A 45 0.78 -11.05 -1.04
N VAL A 46 1.65 -10.06 -0.86
CA VAL A 46 1.25 -8.65 -0.70
C VAL A 46 1.89 -7.82 -1.79
N ILE A 47 1.07 -7.19 -2.64
CA ILE A 47 1.51 -6.31 -3.72
C ILE A 47 1.34 -4.87 -3.23
N GLY A 48 2.45 -4.16 -3.03
CA GLY A 48 2.50 -2.87 -2.32
C GLY A 48 2.79 -3.02 -0.83
N ALA A 49 3.79 -3.82 -0.47
CA ALA A 49 3.98 -4.32 0.90
C ALA A 49 4.86 -3.46 1.82
N SER A 50 5.41 -2.34 1.35
CA SER A 50 6.47 -1.58 2.04
C SER A 50 5.95 -0.45 2.94
N THR A 51 4.73 0.04 2.74
CA THR A 51 4.15 1.16 3.49
C THR A 51 2.64 1.01 3.66
N GLY A 52 2.04 1.86 4.51
CA GLY A 52 0.59 2.01 4.64
C GLY A 52 -0.14 0.69 4.90
N TYR A 53 -1.29 0.51 4.24
CA TYR A 53 -2.14 -0.66 4.42
C TYR A 53 -1.53 -1.98 3.95
N GLY A 54 -0.67 -1.96 2.93
CA GLY A 54 0.00 -3.17 2.47
C GLY A 54 1.02 -3.67 3.50
N LEU A 55 1.81 -2.76 4.10
CA LEU A 55 2.69 -3.11 5.22
C LEU A 55 1.89 -3.63 6.43
N ALA A 56 0.81 -2.95 6.80
CA ALA A 56 -0.05 -3.38 7.92
C ALA A 56 -0.69 -4.76 7.67
N SER A 57 -1.15 -5.01 6.44
CA SER A 57 -1.67 -6.32 6.02
C SER A 57 -0.61 -7.41 6.13
N ARG A 58 0.63 -7.11 5.69
CA ARG A 58 1.75 -8.04 5.76
C ARG A 58 2.13 -8.36 7.22
N ILE A 59 2.20 -7.34 8.07
CA ILE A 59 2.46 -7.49 9.51
C ILE A 59 1.37 -8.34 10.16
N THR A 60 0.11 -8.09 9.85
CA THR A 60 -1.02 -8.84 10.41
C THR A 60 -0.94 -10.32 10.01
N ALA A 61 -0.73 -10.61 8.72
CA ALA A 61 -0.60 -11.98 8.23
C ALA A 61 0.55 -12.74 8.91
N ALA A 62 1.73 -12.12 9.02
CA ALA A 62 2.90 -12.75 9.61
C ALA A 62 2.78 -12.89 11.13
N PHE A 63 2.57 -11.79 11.86
CA PHE A 63 2.76 -11.76 13.32
C PHE A 63 1.48 -12.05 14.12
N ALA A 64 0.29 -11.98 13.52
CA ALA A 64 -0.95 -12.45 14.13
C ALA A 64 -1.42 -13.80 13.56
N GLY A 65 -1.02 -14.13 12.33
CA GLY A 65 -1.44 -15.36 11.63
C GLY A 65 -0.37 -16.44 11.49
N GLY A 66 0.90 -16.13 11.76
CA GLY A 66 2.02 -17.05 11.54
C GLY A 66 2.24 -17.39 10.07
N ALA A 67 1.87 -16.50 9.14
CA ALA A 67 1.97 -16.76 7.71
C ALA A 67 3.39 -16.53 7.16
N GLY A 68 3.80 -17.35 6.20
CA GLY A 68 4.89 -17.01 5.29
C GLY A 68 4.45 -15.91 4.34
N THR A 69 5.28 -14.86 4.17
CA THR A 69 4.90 -13.70 3.34
C THR A 69 5.89 -13.40 2.22
N LEU A 70 5.37 -13.23 1.00
CA LEU A 70 6.07 -12.65 -0.14
C LEU A 70 5.55 -11.23 -0.38
N GLY A 71 6.43 -10.23 -0.30
CA GLY A 71 6.07 -8.83 -0.51
C GLY A 71 6.66 -8.25 -1.79
N LEU A 72 5.85 -7.56 -2.59
CA LEU A 72 6.31 -6.74 -3.72
C LEU A 72 6.19 -5.26 -3.36
N PHE A 73 7.19 -4.48 -3.74
CA PHE A 73 7.17 -3.02 -3.59
C PHE A 73 8.14 -2.38 -4.57
N PHE A 74 8.10 -1.05 -4.68
CA PHE A 74 9.02 -0.29 -5.52
C PHE A 74 9.65 0.85 -4.73
N GLU A 75 10.80 0.56 -4.13
CA GLU A 75 11.50 1.42 -3.17
C GLU A 75 12.93 1.70 -3.62
N LYS A 76 13.49 2.83 -3.18
CA LYS A 76 14.86 3.22 -3.51
C LYS A 76 15.77 2.95 -2.32
N PRO A 77 16.83 2.14 -2.49
CA PRO A 77 17.82 1.94 -1.45
C PRO A 77 18.55 3.25 -1.13
N GLY A 78 19.10 3.33 0.08
CA GLY A 78 19.94 4.44 0.50
C GLY A 78 21.32 4.35 -0.14
N SER A 79 22.01 5.48 -0.21
CA SER A 79 23.43 5.57 -0.55
C SER A 79 24.18 6.34 0.55
N GLU A 80 25.50 6.41 0.45
CA GLU A 80 26.34 7.17 1.39
C GLU A 80 25.87 8.62 1.58
N LYS A 81 25.36 9.24 0.51
CA LYS A 81 24.97 10.66 0.47
C LYS A 81 23.47 10.91 0.59
N LYS A 82 22.63 9.87 0.48
CA LYS A 82 21.16 10.03 0.45
C LYS A 82 20.45 8.90 1.19
N PRO A 83 19.55 9.22 2.16
CA PRO A 83 18.71 8.21 2.79
C PRO A 83 17.83 7.46 1.77
N ALA A 84 17.49 6.21 2.10
CA ALA A 84 16.53 5.41 1.36
C ALA A 84 15.11 6.01 1.47
N THR A 85 14.19 5.49 0.66
CA THR A 85 12.76 5.71 0.91
C THR A 85 12.31 5.01 2.19
N ALA A 86 11.26 5.51 2.84
CA ALA A 86 10.76 4.93 4.10
C ALA A 86 10.38 3.45 3.94
N GLY A 87 9.74 3.09 2.82
CA GLY A 87 9.35 1.72 2.56
C GLY A 87 10.52 0.74 2.44
N TRP A 88 11.70 1.21 2.00
CA TRP A 88 12.92 0.40 2.02
C TRP A 88 13.30 0.00 3.44
N TYR A 89 13.37 0.98 4.35
CA TYR A 89 13.70 0.74 5.75
C TYR A 89 12.61 -0.07 6.48
N ASN A 90 11.33 0.18 6.18
CA ASN A 90 10.23 -0.60 6.74
C ASN A 90 10.34 -2.08 6.35
N SER A 91 10.61 -2.37 5.08
CA SER A 91 10.78 -3.74 4.60
C SER A 91 11.99 -4.42 5.23
N ALA A 92 13.11 -3.72 5.39
CA ALA A 92 14.27 -4.26 6.12
C ALA A 92 13.92 -4.62 7.57
N ALA A 93 13.27 -3.70 8.30
CA ALA A 93 12.83 -3.95 9.66
C ALA A 93 11.81 -5.10 9.78
N PHE A 94 10.91 -5.23 8.79
CA PHE A 94 9.99 -6.36 8.73
C PHE A 94 10.74 -7.69 8.62
N HIS A 95 11.75 -7.78 7.74
CA HIS A 95 12.58 -8.98 7.57
C HIS A 95 13.33 -9.33 8.85
N GLU A 96 13.99 -8.35 9.48
CA GLU A 96 14.68 -8.54 10.77
C GLU A 96 13.74 -9.12 11.85
N CYS A 97 12.52 -8.58 11.96
CA CYS A 97 11.55 -9.06 12.95
C CYS A 97 10.98 -10.44 12.60
N ALA A 98 10.74 -10.72 11.31
CA ALA A 98 10.23 -12.01 10.87
C ALA A 98 11.27 -13.12 11.07
N GLU A 99 12.53 -12.87 10.72
CA GLU A 99 13.64 -13.79 10.93
C GLU A 99 13.84 -14.10 12.41
N ALA A 100 13.76 -13.09 13.29
CA ALA A 100 13.85 -13.26 14.74
C ALA A 100 12.75 -14.18 15.32
N GLU A 101 11.64 -14.38 14.61
CA GLU A 101 10.54 -15.27 14.99
C GLU A 101 10.46 -16.55 14.15
N GLY A 102 11.44 -16.79 13.28
CA GLY A 102 11.45 -17.94 12.38
C GLY A 102 10.34 -17.92 11.34
N LEU A 103 9.77 -16.75 11.05
CA LEU A 103 8.74 -16.56 10.04
C LEU A 103 9.37 -16.36 8.67
N TYR A 104 8.87 -17.09 7.67
CA TYR A 104 9.32 -16.90 6.30
C TYR A 104 8.95 -15.50 5.80
N ALA A 105 9.95 -14.78 5.27
CA ALA A 105 9.78 -13.49 4.64
C ALA A 105 10.66 -13.37 3.38
N ARG A 106 10.05 -13.11 2.22
CA ARG A 106 10.77 -12.79 0.98
C ARG A 106 10.26 -11.49 0.39
N SER A 107 11.09 -10.76 -0.34
CA SER A 107 10.66 -9.53 -1.00
C SER A 107 11.25 -9.35 -2.38
N ILE A 108 10.46 -8.74 -3.27
CA ILE A 108 10.84 -8.39 -4.63
C ILE A 108 10.67 -6.88 -4.76
N ASN A 109 11.75 -6.19 -5.12
CA ASN A 109 11.75 -4.75 -5.33
C ASN A 109 11.75 -4.44 -6.84
N GLY A 110 10.64 -3.91 -7.35
CA GLY A 110 10.50 -3.60 -8.77
C GLY A 110 9.11 -3.08 -9.13
N ASP A 111 8.93 -2.71 -10.39
CA ASP A 111 7.63 -2.26 -10.88
C ASP A 111 6.64 -3.44 -10.95
N ALA A 112 5.68 -3.45 -10.04
CA ALA A 112 4.65 -4.49 -9.97
C ALA A 112 3.73 -4.55 -11.19
N PHE A 113 3.72 -3.51 -12.05
CA PHE A 113 2.97 -3.52 -13.29
C PHE A 113 3.68 -4.30 -14.41
N SER A 114 5.00 -4.49 -14.30
CA SER A 114 5.84 -5.06 -15.35
C SER A 114 5.70 -6.58 -15.45
N ASN A 115 5.85 -7.13 -16.67
CA ASN A 115 5.77 -8.57 -16.90
C ASN A 115 6.93 -9.31 -16.21
N GLU A 116 8.10 -8.68 -16.12
CA GLU A 116 9.30 -9.23 -15.49
C GLU A 116 9.09 -9.47 -13.99
N ILE A 117 8.56 -8.48 -13.27
CA ILE A 117 8.32 -8.60 -11.82
C ILE A 117 7.19 -9.59 -11.54
N LYS A 118 6.18 -9.66 -12.40
CA LYS A 118 5.15 -10.71 -12.32
C LYS A 118 5.77 -12.10 -12.46
N GLN A 119 6.64 -12.29 -13.45
CA GLN A 119 7.29 -13.59 -13.69
C GLN A 119 8.22 -13.98 -12.52
N GLN A 120 9.01 -13.03 -12.01
CA GLN A 120 9.85 -13.26 -10.82
C GLN A 120 9.02 -13.65 -9.59
N THR A 121 7.84 -13.04 -9.45
CA THR A 121 6.91 -13.35 -8.35
C THR A 121 6.33 -14.74 -8.48
N ILE A 122 5.92 -15.14 -9.69
CA ILE A 122 5.42 -16.49 -9.97
C ILE A 122 6.50 -17.52 -9.65
N GLU A 123 7.74 -17.27 -10.06
CA GLU A 123 8.85 -18.18 -9.79
C GLU A 123 9.14 -18.31 -8.30
N ALA A 124 9.19 -17.19 -7.57
CA ALA A 124 9.37 -17.20 -6.12
C ALA A 124 8.24 -17.97 -5.41
N ILE A 125 6.98 -17.83 -5.84
CA ILE A 125 5.85 -18.58 -5.29
C ILE A 125 6.02 -20.08 -5.54
N LYS A 126 6.37 -20.48 -6.77
CA LYS A 126 6.57 -21.89 -7.11
C LYS A 126 7.69 -22.52 -6.28
N GLN A 127 8.80 -21.80 -6.13
CA GLN A 127 9.98 -22.24 -5.41
C GLN A 127 9.70 -22.43 -3.91
N ASP A 128 9.04 -21.45 -3.28
CA ASP A 128 9.01 -21.37 -1.82
C ASP A 128 7.68 -21.81 -1.21
N PHE A 129 6.57 -21.65 -1.92
CA PHE A 129 5.21 -21.89 -1.41
C PHE A 129 4.40 -22.92 -2.20
N GLY A 130 4.79 -23.18 -3.45
CA GLY A 130 3.99 -23.87 -4.47
C GLY A 130 2.80 -23.04 -4.96
N GLN A 131 2.01 -22.51 -4.03
CA GLN A 131 0.82 -21.66 -4.27
C GLN A 131 0.61 -20.70 -3.09
N VAL A 132 -0.17 -19.65 -3.30
CA VAL A 132 -0.56 -18.69 -2.23
C VAL A 132 -2.04 -18.82 -1.91
N ASP A 133 -2.39 -18.58 -0.65
CA ASP A 133 -3.77 -18.68 -0.13
C ASP A 133 -4.49 -17.32 -0.15
N LEU A 134 -3.71 -16.23 -0.14
CA LEU A 134 -4.21 -14.86 -0.14
C LEU A 134 -3.30 -13.96 -0.97
N VAL A 135 -3.93 -13.11 -1.77
CA VAL A 135 -3.28 -12.00 -2.48
C VAL A 135 -3.88 -10.69 -1.99
N VAL A 136 -3.05 -9.84 -1.39
CA VAL A 136 -3.42 -8.48 -1.01
C VAL A 136 -2.91 -7.52 -2.08
N TYR A 137 -3.83 -6.82 -2.76
CA TYR A 137 -3.49 -5.80 -3.75
C TYR A 137 -3.61 -4.41 -3.12
N SER A 138 -2.47 -3.83 -2.74
CA SER A 138 -2.38 -2.55 -2.03
C SER A 138 -1.39 -1.59 -2.70
N LEU A 139 -1.40 -1.55 -4.04
CA LEU A 139 -0.60 -0.59 -4.79
C LEU A 139 -1.19 0.81 -4.72
N ALA A 140 -0.33 1.78 -4.44
CA ALA A 140 -0.62 3.20 -4.57
C ALA A 140 0.50 3.81 -5.42
N SER A 141 0.24 3.99 -6.72
CA SER A 141 1.17 4.60 -7.65
C SER A 141 0.47 5.72 -8.42
N PRO A 142 1.12 6.89 -8.61
CA PRO A 142 0.53 7.95 -9.40
C PRO A 142 0.59 7.66 -10.91
N ARG A 143 1.34 6.63 -11.33
CA ARG A 143 1.58 6.30 -12.74
C ARG A 143 1.68 4.78 -12.96
N ARG A 144 1.39 4.35 -14.17
CA ARG A 144 1.55 2.97 -14.65
C ARG A 144 2.21 3.00 -16.01
N GLN A 145 3.25 2.21 -16.20
CA GLN A 145 3.73 1.88 -17.54
C GLN A 145 2.98 0.64 -18.02
N HIS A 146 2.32 0.73 -19.18
CA HIS A 146 1.65 -0.41 -19.78
C HIS A 146 2.70 -1.48 -20.14
N PRO A 147 2.53 -2.73 -19.71
CA PRO A 147 3.57 -3.75 -19.84
C PRO A 147 3.88 -4.11 -21.30
N ASP A 148 2.87 -4.07 -22.18
CA ASP A 148 3.05 -4.47 -23.59
C ASP A 148 3.35 -3.29 -24.54
N SER A 149 2.57 -2.20 -24.48
CA SER A 149 2.78 -1.02 -25.33
C SER A 149 3.90 -0.09 -24.86
N GLY A 150 4.31 -0.18 -23.59
CA GLY A 150 5.30 0.73 -22.98
C GLY A 150 4.78 2.15 -22.69
N GLU A 151 3.52 2.44 -23.02
CA GLU A 151 2.87 3.73 -22.77
C GLU A 151 2.79 4.04 -21.27
N VAL A 152 2.96 5.31 -20.89
CA VAL A 152 2.93 5.73 -19.48
C VAL A 152 1.67 6.54 -19.18
N PHE A 153 0.79 5.96 -18.38
CA PHE A 153 -0.41 6.61 -17.87
C PHE A 153 -0.11 7.33 -16.55
N ASN A 154 -0.68 8.52 -16.38
CA ASN A 154 -0.59 9.29 -15.14
C ASN A 154 -2.00 9.53 -14.57
N SER A 155 -2.19 9.15 -13.32
CA SER A 155 -3.44 9.40 -12.61
C SER A 155 -3.56 10.86 -12.21
N THR A 156 -4.81 11.34 -12.10
CA THR A 156 -5.11 12.67 -11.57
C THR A 156 -6.21 12.60 -10.51
N LEU A 157 -6.20 13.58 -9.60
CA LEU A 157 -7.21 13.73 -8.55
C LEU A 157 -8.03 14.99 -8.83
N LYS A 158 -8.88 14.91 -9.87
CA LYS A 158 -9.75 16.00 -10.33
C LYS A 158 -11.24 15.58 -10.22
N PRO A 159 -12.17 16.52 -9.96
CA PRO A 159 -13.60 16.22 -10.02
C PRO A 159 -14.05 15.89 -11.45
N ILE A 160 -15.16 15.16 -11.61
CA ILE A 160 -15.78 14.92 -12.93
C ILE A 160 -16.92 15.92 -13.15
N GLY A 161 -17.05 16.42 -14.37
CA GLY A 161 -18.18 17.23 -14.84
C GLY A 161 -18.04 18.73 -14.60
N LYS A 162 -17.63 19.16 -13.39
CA LYS A 162 -17.42 20.59 -13.11
C LYS A 162 -16.31 20.84 -12.10
N ASP A 163 -15.76 22.05 -12.18
CA ASP A 163 -14.80 22.56 -11.21
C ASP A 163 -15.40 22.57 -9.80
N ILE A 164 -14.57 22.27 -8.81
CA ILE A 164 -14.94 22.38 -7.40
C ILE A 164 -13.99 23.32 -6.69
N THR A 165 -14.54 24.18 -5.83
CA THR A 165 -13.76 24.97 -4.89
C THR A 165 -13.99 24.44 -3.50
N GLN A 166 -12.93 24.02 -2.84
CA GLN A 166 -12.99 23.40 -1.52
C GLN A 166 -12.03 24.08 -0.55
N ARG A 167 -12.38 24.00 0.74
CA ARG A 167 -11.52 24.46 1.81
C ARG A 167 -10.49 23.38 2.14
N GLY A 168 -9.24 23.76 2.23
CA GLY A 168 -8.12 22.91 2.64
C GLY A 168 -7.25 23.61 3.67
N ILE A 169 -6.26 22.88 4.18
CA ILE A 169 -5.24 23.43 5.09
C ILE A 169 -3.91 23.42 4.33
N ASN A 170 -3.24 24.57 4.29
CA ASN A 170 -1.86 24.65 3.86
C ASN A 170 -0.97 24.18 5.02
N THR A 171 -0.32 23.03 4.89
CA THR A 171 0.46 22.44 5.99
C THR A 171 1.78 23.17 6.26
N ASP A 172 2.34 23.87 5.25
CA ASP A 172 3.56 24.65 5.40
C ASP A 172 3.28 25.96 6.16
N LYS A 173 2.19 26.64 5.78
CA LYS A 173 1.79 27.93 6.38
C LYS A 173 0.91 27.79 7.62
N LYS A 174 0.29 26.62 7.81
CA LYS A 174 -0.71 26.33 8.86
C LYS A 174 -1.97 27.20 8.76
N GLU A 175 -2.37 27.51 7.54
CA GLU A 175 -3.49 28.39 7.24
C GLU A 175 -4.61 27.64 6.50
N ILE A 176 -5.84 28.09 6.72
CA ILE A 176 -6.97 27.64 5.91
C ILE A 176 -6.88 28.34 4.55
N GLN A 177 -6.97 27.58 3.46
CA GLN A 177 -6.99 28.13 2.10
C GLN A 177 -8.16 27.54 1.31
N GLN A 178 -8.61 28.27 0.30
CA GLN A 178 -9.49 27.70 -0.73
C GLN A 178 -8.64 27.21 -1.91
N VAL A 179 -8.99 26.04 -2.43
CA VAL A 179 -8.34 25.45 -3.60
C VAL A 179 -9.44 25.11 -4.60
N THR A 180 -9.28 25.63 -5.82
CA THR A 180 -10.14 25.26 -6.95
C THR A 180 -9.46 24.15 -7.74
N LEU A 181 -10.17 23.05 -7.95
CA LEU A 181 -9.76 21.93 -8.80
C LEU A 181 -10.60 21.97 -10.07
N THR A 182 -9.94 21.96 -11.21
CA THR A 182 -10.62 21.91 -12.51
C THR A 182 -11.19 20.53 -12.78
N ALA A 183 -12.28 20.46 -13.53
CA ALA A 183 -12.83 19.19 -14.00
C ALA A 183 -11.79 18.36 -14.76
N ALA A 184 -11.85 17.04 -14.58
CA ALA A 184 -11.08 16.06 -15.33
C ALA A 184 -11.54 16.04 -16.79
N SER A 185 -10.58 15.97 -17.72
CA SER A 185 -10.87 15.60 -19.11
C SER A 185 -11.18 14.11 -19.24
N ASP A 186 -11.70 13.68 -20.39
CA ASP A 186 -11.89 12.25 -20.68
C ASP A 186 -10.56 11.48 -20.62
N GLU A 187 -9.46 12.11 -21.02
CA GLU A 187 -8.11 11.55 -20.91
C GLU A 187 -7.65 11.42 -19.45
N ASP A 188 -7.88 12.44 -18.61
CA ASP A 188 -7.57 12.38 -17.17
C ASP A 188 -8.29 11.18 -16.53
N ILE A 189 -9.56 10.96 -16.89
CA ILE A 189 -10.39 9.87 -16.38
C ILE A 189 -9.85 8.52 -16.87
N ALA A 190 -9.63 8.37 -18.19
CA ALA A 190 -9.13 7.13 -18.79
C ALA A 190 -7.76 6.73 -18.20
N ASN A 191 -6.83 7.68 -18.10
CA ASN A 191 -5.51 7.45 -17.52
C ASN A 191 -5.60 7.08 -16.04
N THR A 192 -6.49 7.72 -15.27
CA THR A 192 -6.68 7.39 -13.86
C THR A 192 -7.27 5.98 -13.68
N VAL A 193 -8.21 5.57 -14.54
CA VAL A 193 -8.73 4.19 -14.58
C VAL A 193 -7.64 3.20 -14.98
N ALA A 194 -6.80 3.53 -15.96
CA ALA A 194 -5.69 2.66 -16.35
C ALA A 194 -4.66 2.45 -15.22
N VAL A 195 -4.39 3.47 -14.40
CA VAL A 195 -3.44 3.38 -13.29
C VAL A 195 -4.03 2.73 -12.04
N MET A 196 -5.20 3.21 -11.59
CA MET A 196 -5.79 2.87 -10.28
C MET A 196 -6.99 1.91 -10.37
N GLY A 197 -7.41 1.56 -11.57
CA GLY A 197 -8.48 0.59 -11.81
C GLY A 197 -8.02 -0.86 -11.69
N GLY A 198 -8.96 -1.79 -11.88
CA GLY A 198 -8.75 -3.21 -11.67
C GLY A 198 -7.96 -3.94 -12.77
N GLU A 199 -7.67 -3.30 -13.90
CA GLU A 199 -6.94 -3.95 -15.01
C GLU A 199 -5.53 -4.40 -14.57
N ALA A 200 -4.85 -3.55 -13.79
CA ALA A 200 -3.55 -3.87 -13.22
C ALA A 200 -3.61 -4.99 -12.17
N GLN A 201 -4.77 -5.25 -11.57
CA GLN A 201 -5.03 -6.37 -10.67
C GLN A 201 -5.37 -7.65 -11.45
N ALA A 202 -6.20 -7.55 -12.49
CA ALA A 202 -6.66 -8.67 -13.32
C ALA A 202 -5.52 -9.27 -14.15
N GLY A 203 -4.57 -8.46 -14.61
CA GLY A 203 -3.35 -8.92 -15.28
C GLY A 203 -2.19 -9.30 -14.34
N GLY A 204 -2.44 -9.48 -13.04
CA GLY A 204 -1.42 -9.75 -12.01
C GLY A 204 -0.80 -11.16 -12.07
N PRO A 205 0.27 -11.41 -11.28
CA PRO A 205 1.03 -12.68 -11.29
C PRO A 205 0.22 -13.90 -10.80
N VAL A 206 -0.91 -13.62 -10.15
CA VAL A 206 -1.89 -14.61 -9.73
C VAL A 206 -3.22 -14.05 -10.19
N ALA A 207 -3.53 -14.21 -11.49
CA ALA A 207 -4.90 -14.09 -11.94
C ALA A 207 -5.67 -15.20 -11.21
N ALA A 208 -6.23 -14.87 -10.03
CA ALA A 208 -7.20 -15.73 -9.41
C ALA A 208 -8.31 -15.94 -10.45
N PRO A 209 -8.75 -17.19 -10.72
CA PRO A 209 -9.91 -17.39 -11.60
C PRO A 209 -11.01 -16.48 -11.07
N ALA A 210 -11.61 -15.67 -11.95
CA ALA A 210 -12.57 -14.65 -11.58
C ALA A 210 -13.55 -15.23 -10.55
N ALA A 211 -13.33 -14.90 -9.27
CA ALA A 211 -14.22 -15.35 -8.23
C ALA A 211 -15.58 -14.73 -8.59
N PRO A 212 -16.69 -15.49 -8.59
CA PRO A 212 -17.99 -14.93 -8.87
C PRO A 212 -18.13 -13.72 -7.94
N ALA A 213 -18.44 -12.56 -8.53
CA ALA A 213 -18.57 -11.32 -7.80
C ALA A 213 -19.61 -11.50 -6.69
N HIS A 214 -19.14 -11.88 -5.49
CA HIS A 214 -19.95 -11.78 -4.30
C HIS A 214 -20.14 -10.29 -4.12
N ARG A 215 -21.31 -9.80 -4.54
CA ARG A 215 -21.79 -8.46 -4.22
C ARG A 215 -21.47 -8.24 -2.75
N ALA A 216 -20.49 -7.38 -2.47
CA ALA A 216 -20.28 -6.85 -1.14
C ALA A 216 -21.65 -6.29 -0.73
N ARG A 217 -22.34 -6.98 0.19
CA ARG A 217 -23.52 -6.39 0.82
C ARG A 217 -23.01 -5.09 1.44
N ALA A 218 -23.60 -3.98 1.03
CA ALA A 218 -23.30 -2.68 1.61
C ALA A 218 -23.26 -2.82 3.13
N PRO A 219 -22.27 -2.24 3.83
CA PRO A 219 -22.25 -2.27 5.28
C PRO A 219 -23.61 -1.75 5.77
N ARG A 220 -24.33 -2.57 6.55
CA ARG A 220 -25.55 -2.13 7.22
C ARG A 220 -25.16 -0.84 7.96
N ARG A 221 -25.90 0.24 7.70
CA ARG A 221 -25.70 1.52 8.37
C ARG A 221 -25.53 1.27 9.87
N ILE A 222 -24.41 1.72 10.42
CA ILE A 222 -24.23 1.84 11.86
C ILE A 222 -25.40 2.72 12.34
N PRO A 223 -26.26 2.25 13.28
CA PRO A 223 -27.35 3.07 13.79
C PRO A 223 -26.78 4.38 14.34
N ARG A 224 -27.35 5.52 13.93
CA ARG A 224 -27.09 6.79 14.60
C ARG A 224 -27.58 6.62 16.04
N ALA A 225 -26.69 6.82 17.01
CA ALA A 225 -27.11 7.05 18.39
C ALA A 225 -28.00 8.30 18.39
N GLU A 226 -29.28 8.11 18.69
CA GLU A 226 -30.18 9.21 19.02
C GLU A 226 -29.61 9.90 20.26
N ARG A 227 -29.33 11.21 20.13
CA ARG A 227 -29.04 12.04 21.29
C ARG A 227 -30.37 12.40 21.90
N ASP A 228 -30.81 11.62 22.89
CA ASP A 228 -31.76 12.13 23.88
C ASP A 228 -31.03 13.18 24.71
N GLY A 229 -31.25 14.43 24.32
CA GLY A 229 -30.78 15.62 25.02
C GLY A 229 -31.99 16.49 25.35
N SER A 230 -32.82 16.03 26.27
CA SER A 230 -33.70 16.92 27.02
C SER A 230 -32.81 17.82 27.88
N VAL A 231 -32.59 19.05 27.43
CA VAL A 231 -32.06 20.14 28.25
C VAL A 231 -32.98 21.34 28.07
N SER A 232 -33.93 21.44 29.00
CA SER A 232 -34.61 22.61 29.58
C SER A 232 -36.05 22.25 29.90
#